data_AF-A0A859CVC7-F1
#
_entry.id   AF-A0A859CVC7-F1
#
_cell.length_a   1.000
_cell.length_b   1.000
_cell.length_c   1.000
_cell.angle_alpha   90.00
_cell.angle_beta   90.00
_cell.angle_gamma   90.00
#
_symmetry.space_group_name_H-M   'P 1'
#
loop_
_entity.id
_entity.type
_entity.pdbx_description
1 polymer ?
#
loop_
_entity_poly.entity_id
_entity_poly.type
_entity_poly.pdbx_seq_one_letter_code
_entity_poly.pdbx_strand_id
1 'polypeptide(L)'
;MMSYLMGSQRGWVSLPIIALLLAISTLSMQYQQRLQASYLWRGQLNDIEIEQQVWMDFKKDFMVSPSLSSATFSECVGFCELGLHSQEKIWQKNTQRLHYQWVRYESPANESGHVLASYRLCASQNQHQYRCWWWRDGAWFSGGWVSASD
;
A
#
# COMPACT_ATOMS: atom_id res chain seq x y z
N MET A 1 -73.17 17.70 44.28
CA MET A 1 -72.33 16.91 45.21
C MET A 1 -70.96 16.81 44.58
N MET A 2 -69.97 17.40 45.25
CA MET A 2 -68.57 17.52 44.84
C MET A 2 -67.90 16.14 44.81
N SER A 3 -66.98 15.91 43.87
CA SER A 3 -65.73 15.15 44.10
C SER A 3 -64.77 15.39 42.93
N TYR A 4 -63.94 16.42 43.09
CA TYR A 4 -62.68 16.59 42.39
C TYR A 4 -61.72 15.46 42.80
N LEU A 5 -60.89 14.97 41.87
CA LEU A 5 -59.49 14.65 42.13
C LEU A 5 -58.75 14.59 40.78
N MET A 6 -58.18 15.74 40.41
CA MET A 6 -57.11 15.84 39.43
C MET A 6 -55.94 14.95 39.87
N GLY A 7 -55.73 13.84 39.15
CA GLY A 7 -54.53 13.03 39.28
C GLY A 7 -53.35 13.64 38.53
N SER A 8 -52.41 14.23 39.28
CA SER A 8 -50.97 14.28 38.98
C SER A 8 -50.47 15.19 37.84
N GLN A 9 -50.27 16.48 38.15
CA GLN A 9 -49.27 17.36 37.51
C GLN A 9 -47.81 16.94 37.85
N ARG A 10 -47.35 15.74 37.42
CA ARG A 10 -45.95 15.29 37.62
C ARG A 10 -45.15 15.04 36.34
N GLY A 11 -45.78 15.07 35.16
CA GLY A 11 -45.11 14.79 33.87
C GLY A 11 -44.48 16.00 33.16
N TRP A 12 -44.79 17.24 33.56
CA TRP A 12 -44.33 18.46 32.87
C TRP A 12 -42.95 18.94 33.32
N VAL A 13 -42.55 18.63 34.56
CA VAL A 13 -41.24 19.04 35.10
C VAL A 13 -40.10 18.17 34.54
N SER A 14 -40.39 16.94 34.10
CA SER A 14 -39.41 16.02 33.52
C SER A 14 -39.12 16.26 32.03
N LEU A 15 -40.03 16.89 31.28
CA LEU A 15 -39.86 17.19 29.85
C LEU A 15 -38.61 18.01 29.51
N PRO A 16 -38.31 19.14 30.18
CA PRO A 16 -37.10 19.91 29.89
C PRO A 16 -35.82 19.14 30.23
N ILE A 17 -35.87 18.28 31.27
CA ILE A 17 -34.74 17.44 31.66
C ILE A 17 -34.48 16.37 30.59
N ILE A 18 -35.53 15.72 30.09
CA ILE A 18 -35.43 14.73 29.01
C ILE A 18 -34.92 15.38 27.72
N ALA A 19 -35.42 16.57 27.36
CA ALA A 19 -34.95 17.31 26.20
C ALA A 19 -33.47 17.69 26.32
N LEU A 20 -33.02 18.10 27.52
CA LEU A 20 -31.62 18.38 27.80
C LEU A 20 -30.75 17.13 27.65
N LEU A 21 -31.19 16.00 28.21
CA LEU A 21 -30.49 14.73 28.09
C LEU A 21 -30.36 14.26 26.63
N LEU A 22 -31.43 14.43 25.84
CA LEU A 22 -31.41 14.14 24.40
C LEU A 22 -30.44 15.06 23.64
N ALA A 23 -30.42 16.36 23.95
CA ALA A 23 -29.48 17.30 23.36
C ALA A 23 -28.01 16.96 23.71
N ILE A 24 -27.73 16.60 24.97
CA ILE A 24 -26.38 16.20 25.40
C ILE A 24 -25.97 14.88 24.74
N SER A 25 -26.89 13.91 24.62
CA SER A 25 -26.60 12.62 23.98
C SER A 25 -26.27 12.77 22.49
N THR A 26 -27.00 13.63 21.77
CA THR A 26 -26.78 13.90 20.35
C THR A 26 -25.46 14.66 20.12
N LEU A 27 -25.15 15.67 20.96
CA LEU A 27 -23.86 16.35 20.95
C LEU A 27 -22.69 15.40 21.21
N SER A 28 -22.85 14.49 22.19
CA SER A 28 -21.82 13.50 22.53
C SER A 28 -21.59 12.51 21.39
N MET A 29 -22.66 12.01 20.76
CA MET A 29 -22.57 11.14 19.58
C MET A 29 -21.87 11.83 18.41
N GLN A 30 -22.24 13.07 18.09
CA GLN A 30 -21.61 13.81 16.99
C GLN A 30 -20.12 14.07 17.27
N TYR A 31 -19.76 14.37 18.51
CA TYR A 31 -18.37 14.56 18.91
C TYR A 31 -17.57 13.25 18.77
N GLN A 32 -18.12 12.13 19.24
CA GLN A 32 -17.49 10.81 19.10
C GLN A 32 -17.34 10.40 17.62
N GLN A 33 -18.35 10.64 16.79
CA GLN A 33 -18.30 10.36 15.35
C GLN A 33 -17.19 11.17 14.65
N ARG A 34 -17.05 12.45 14.99
CA ARG A 34 -15.98 13.31 14.43
C ARG A 34 -14.59 12.84 14.86
N LEU A 35 -14.43 12.44 16.12
CA LEU A 35 -13.16 11.89 16.60
C LEU A 35 -12.82 10.59 15.88
N GLN A 36 -13.78 9.67 15.75
CA GLN A 36 -13.56 8.40 15.05
C GLN A 36 -13.18 8.62 13.57
N ALA A 37 -13.86 9.54 12.88
CA ALA A 37 -13.51 9.90 11.51
C ALA A 37 -12.08 10.46 11.40
N SER A 38 -11.65 11.29 12.36
CA SER A 38 -10.28 11.80 12.40
C SER A 38 -9.24 10.69 12.62
N TYR A 39 -9.52 9.74 13.50
CA TYR A 39 -8.63 8.60 13.74
C TYR A 39 -8.53 7.69 12.51
N LEU A 40 -9.64 7.42 11.82
CA LEU A 40 -9.65 6.64 10.58
C LEU A 40 -8.82 7.31 9.50
N TRP A 41 -8.98 8.62 9.31
CA TRP A 41 -8.20 9.37 8.32
C TRP A 41 -6.70 9.39 8.64
N ARG A 42 -6.33 9.60 9.91
CA ARG A 42 -4.93 9.53 10.35
C ARG A 42 -4.34 8.12 10.18
N GLY A 43 -5.13 7.08 10.43
CA GLY A 43 -4.75 5.70 10.17
C GLY A 43 -4.42 5.49 8.69
N GLN A 44 -5.31 5.92 7.79
CA GLN A 44 -5.10 5.83 6.35
C GLN A 44 -3.84 6.58 5.89
N LEU A 45 -3.59 7.79 6.42
CA LEU A 45 -2.37 8.53 6.09
C LEU A 45 -1.10 7.82 6.56
N ASN A 46 -1.13 7.28 7.78
CA ASN A 46 0.00 6.56 8.34
C ASN A 46 0.30 5.27 7.54
N ASP A 47 -0.73 4.56 7.10
CA ASP A 47 -0.58 3.37 6.26
C ASP A 47 0.08 3.73 4.91
N ILE A 48 -0.34 4.83 4.28
CA ILE A 48 0.26 5.34 3.04
C ILE A 48 1.73 5.73 3.24
N GLU A 49 2.05 6.42 4.34
CA GLU A 49 3.41 6.86 4.63
C GLU A 49 4.34 5.66 4.87
N ILE A 50 3.89 4.66 5.63
CA ILE A 50 4.62 3.41 5.84
C ILE A 50 4.85 2.70 4.51
N GLU A 51 3.83 2.58 3.66
CA GLU A 51 3.95 1.94 2.35
C GLU A 51 5.01 2.65 1.48
N GLN A 52 4.97 3.98 1.42
CA GLN A 52 5.96 4.77 0.69
C GLN A 52 7.37 4.58 1.23
N GLN A 53 7.53 4.49 2.55
CA GLN A 53 8.83 4.28 3.18
C GLN A 53 9.45 2.93 2.80
N VAL A 54 8.66 1.85 2.77
CA VAL A 54 9.11 0.51 2.32
C VAL A 54 9.79 0.62 0.95
N TRP A 55 9.11 1.29 0.01
CA TRP A 55 9.58 1.42 -1.36
C TRP A 55 10.82 2.31 -1.47
N MET A 56 10.90 3.38 -0.67
CA MET A 56 12.10 4.23 -0.63
C MET A 56 13.31 3.48 -0.08
N ASP A 57 13.12 2.71 0.99
CA ASP A 57 14.18 1.90 1.59
C ASP A 57 14.68 0.83 0.64
N PHE A 58 13.76 0.09 0.00
CA PHE A 58 14.11 -0.88 -1.04
C PHE A 58 14.87 -0.21 -2.19
N LYS A 59 14.37 0.95 -2.67
CA LYS A 59 15.04 1.70 -3.73
C LYS A 59 16.47 2.08 -3.34
N LYS A 60 16.70 2.51 -2.10
CA LYS A 60 18.03 2.87 -1.60
C LYS A 60 18.99 1.69 -1.61
N ASP A 61 18.54 0.53 -1.16
CA ASP A 61 19.37 -0.67 -1.07
C ASP A 61 19.74 -1.24 -2.46
N PHE A 62 18.84 -1.09 -3.45
CA PHE A 62 19.00 -1.72 -4.76
C PHE A 62 19.45 -0.76 -5.89
N MET A 63 19.12 0.53 -5.83
CA MET A 63 19.42 1.48 -6.91
C MET A 63 20.69 2.31 -6.69
N VAL A 64 21.18 2.46 -5.45
CA VAL A 64 22.41 3.24 -5.19
C VAL A 64 23.66 2.50 -5.69
N SER A 65 23.68 1.18 -5.57
CA SER A 65 24.74 0.32 -6.09
C SER A 65 24.13 -0.98 -6.65
N PRO A 66 23.57 -0.95 -7.89
CA PRO A 66 22.88 -2.09 -8.43
C PRO A 66 23.85 -3.25 -8.69
N SER A 67 23.62 -4.38 -8.02
CA SER A 67 24.37 -5.61 -8.23
C SER A 67 23.85 -6.36 -9.46
N LEU A 68 24.13 -5.82 -10.65
CA LEU A 68 23.67 -6.38 -11.94
C LEU A 68 24.09 -7.85 -12.15
N SER A 69 25.19 -8.29 -11.53
CA SER A 69 25.65 -9.68 -11.53
C SER A 69 24.76 -10.63 -10.74
N SER A 70 23.90 -10.14 -9.85
CA SER A 70 22.97 -10.95 -9.04
C SER A 70 21.67 -11.29 -9.79
N ALA A 71 21.53 -10.77 -11.02
CA ALA A 71 20.40 -10.98 -11.90
C ALA A 71 20.43 -12.39 -12.48
N THR A 72 19.31 -13.11 -12.38
CA THR A 72 19.18 -14.43 -12.99
C THR A 72 18.93 -14.29 -14.49
N PHE A 73 19.61 -15.09 -15.30
CA PHE A 73 19.41 -15.10 -16.74
C PHE A 73 18.01 -15.64 -17.09
N SER A 74 17.33 -14.97 -18.02
CA SER A 74 16.06 -15.43 -18.60
C SER A 74 16.28 -15.87 -20.05
N GLU A 75 15.68 -16.99 -20.42
CA GLU A 75 15.69 -17.52 -21.78
C GLU A 75 14.78 -16.74 -22.74
N CYS A 76 14.03 -15.77 -22.21
CA CYS A 76 13.13 -14.95 -23.00
C CYS A 76 13.85 -13.94 -23.89
N VAL A 77 13.39 -13.81 -25.13
CA VAL A 77 13.79 -12.73 -26.03
C VAL A 77 13.06 -11.45 -25.62
N GLY A 78 13.65 -10.71 -24.67
CA GLY A 78 13.09 -9.50 -24.10
C GLY A 78 12.30 -9.71 -22.81
N PHE A 79 11.64 -8.66 -22.31
CA PHE A 79 10.97 -8.67 -21.00
C PHE A 79 9.75 -9.60 -21.01
N CYS A 80 9.92 -10.82 -20.50
CA CYS A 80 8.83 -11.78 -20.31
C CYS A 80 7.84 -11.36 -19.23
N GLU A 81 6.67 -12.02 -19.21
CA GLU A 81 5.72 -11.91 -18.10
C GLU A 81 6.40 -12.24 -16.76
N LEU A 82 5.86 -11.68 -15.68
CA LEU A 82 6.34 -11.94 -14.33
C LEU A 82 5.88 -13.33 -13.90
N GLY A 83 6.75 -14.33 -14.07
CA GLY A 83 6.48 -15.69 -13.62
C GLY A 83 6.46 -15.75 -12.09
N LEU A 84 5.35 -16.26 -11.53
CA LEU A 84 5.21 -16.45 -10.10
C LEU A 84 6.23 -17.49 -9.58
N HIS A 85 7.00 -17.09 -8.58
CA HIS A 85 7.75 -17.94 -7.62
C HIS A 85 9.07 -18.61 -8.02
N SER A 86 9.44 -18.76 -9.30
CA SER A 86 10.63 -19.59 -9.63
C SER A 86 11.98 -18.97 -9.26
N GLN A 87 12.05 -17.64 -9.09
CA GLN A 87 13.30 -16.90 -8.83
C GLN A 87 13.13 -15.75 -7.83
N GLU A 88 12.08 -15.83 -7.02
CA GLU A 88 11.74 -14.77 -6.07
C GLU A 88 12.60 -14.85 -4.81
N LYS A 89 13.18 -13.71 -4.44
CA LYS A 89 13.98 -13.51 -3.23
C LYS A 89 13.18 -12.65 -2.27
N ILE A 90 13.55 -12.71 -0.99
CA ILE A 90 12.91 -11.92 0.05
C ILE A 90 13.87 -10.83 0.51
N TRP A 91 13.45 -9.58 0.40
CA TRP A 91 14.07 -8.46 1.08
C TRP A 91 13.28 -8.18 2.35
N GLN A 92 13.99 -7.99 3.47
CA GLN A 92 13.37 -7.70 4.74
C GLN A 92 14.15 -6.59 5.44
N LYS A 93 13.43 -5.59 5.93
CA LYS A 93 13.97 -4.51 6.75
C LYS A 93 12.99 -4.20 7.86
N ASN A 94 13.45 -4.29 9.10
CA ASN A 94 12.57 -4.21 10.29
C ASN A 94 11.43 -5.26 10.20
N THR A 95 10.19 -4.79 10.24
CA THR A 95 8.96 -5.59 10.11
C THR A 95 8.45 -5.70 8.67
N GLN A 96 9.07 -4.98 7.72
CA GLN A 96 8.62 -4.90 6.34
C GLN A 96 9.29 -5.98 5.50
N ARG A 97 8.50 -6.64 4.67
CA ARG A 97 8.96 -7.70 3.78
C ARG A 97 8.51 -7.41 2.36
N LEU A 98 9.44 -7.50 1.42
CA LEU A 98 9.18 -7.46 -0.01
C LEU A 98 9.67 -8.74 -0.64
N HIS A 99 8.85 -9.25 -1.55
CA HIS A 99 9.23 -10.25 -2.50
C HIS A 99 9.83 -9.56 -3.71
N TYR A 100 10.97 -10.02 -4.22
CA TYR A 100 11.60 -9.38 -5.37
C TYR A 100 12.26 -10.38 -6.31
N GLN A 101 12.29 -10.05 -7.59
CA GLN A 101 12.93 -10.84 -8.64
C GLN A 101 13.88 -9.95 -9.43
N TRP A 102 15.11 -10.40 -9.60
CA TRP A 102 16.11 -9.73 -10.43
C TRP A 102 16.44 -10.59 -11.64
N VAL A 103 16.14 -10.10 -12.84
CA VAL A 103 16.26 -10.84 -14.09
C VAL A 103 17.13 -10.09 -15.09
N ARG A 104 17.94 -10.82 -15.86
CA ARG A 104 18.73 -10.36 -16.99
C ARG A 104 18.18 -10.95 -18.29
N TYR A 105 18.11 -10.10 -19.31
CA TYR A 105 17.71 -10.42 -20.67
C TYR A 105 18.82 -10.02 -21.63
N GLU A 106 19.03 -10.82 -22.66
CA GLU A 106 19.97 -10.53 -23.72
C GLU A 106 19.21 -10.38 -25.03
N SER A 107 19.50 -9.31 -25.78
CA SER A 107 18.97 -9.18 -27.13
C SER A 107 19.73 -10.10 -28.09
N PRO A 108 19.14 -10.45 -29.24
CA PRO A 108 19.91 -11.00 -30.35
C PRO A 108 21.11 -10.10 -30.66
N ALA A 109 22.25 -10.70 -31.02
CA ALA A 109 23.43 -9.95 -31.40
C ALA A 109 23.10 -9.07 -32.62
N ASN A 110 23.51 -7.80 -32.58
CA ASN A 110 23.38 -6.90 -33.73
C ASN A 110 24.40 -7.27 -34.84
N GLU A 111 24.38 -6.55 -35.96
CA GLU A 111 25.32 -6.73 -37.07
C GLU A 111 26.80 -6.58 -36.67
N SER A 112 27.10 -5.86 -35.59
CA SER A 112 28.45 -5.73 -35.03
C SER A 112 28.83 -6.82 -34.02
N GLY A 113 27.98 -7.84 -33.84
CA GLY A 113 28.19 -8.93 -32.88
C GLY A 113 28.01 -8.54 -31.41
N HIS A 114 27.52 -7.34 -31.12
CA HIS A 114 27.31 -6.87 -29.75
C HIS A 114 25.95 -7.32 -29.23
N VAL A 115 25.94 -7.95 -28.06
CA VAL A 115 24.74 -8.41 -27.34
C VAL A 115 24.36 -7.35 -26.31
N LEU A 116 23.17 -6.74 -26.45
CA LEU A 116 22.69 -5.76 -25.47
C LEU A 116 22.10 -6.49 -24.26
N ALA A 117 22.61 -6.17 -23.08
CA ALA A 117 22.10 -6.71 -21.82
C ALA A 117 21.09 -5.73 -21.22
N SER A 118 19.88 -6.22 -20.97
CA SER A 118 18.83 -5.50 -20.26
C SER A 118 18.53 -6.19 -18.93
N TYR A 119 18.23 -5.41 -17.90
CA TYR A 119 17.97 -5.91 -16.56
C TYR A 119 16.62 -5.41 -16.08
N ARG A 120 15.91 -6.27 -15.33
CA ARG A 120 14.66 -5.93 -14.67
C ARG A 120 14.73 -6.36 -13.22
N LEU A 121 14.50 -5.41 -12.31
CA LEU A 121 14.25 -5.69 -10.90
C LEU A 121 12.77 -5.42 -10.65
N CYS A 122 12.04 -6.39 -10.10
CA CYS A 122 10.65 -6.22 -9.71
C CYS A 122 10.49 -6.57 -8.24
N ALA A 123 9.67 -5.82 -7.51
CA ALA A 123 9.37 -6.10 -6.11
C ALA A 123 7.88 -5.93 -5.81
N SER A 124 7.36 -6.74 -4.89
CA SER A 124 5.95 -6.77 -4.49
C SER A 124 5.80 -7.01 -2.99
N GLN A 125 4.75 -6.44 -2.40
CA GLN A 125 4.31 -6.75 -1.04
C GLN A 125 3.30 -7.90 -1.01
N ASN A 126 2.51 -8.06 -2.07
CA ASN A 126 1.34 -8.94 -2.12
C ASN A 126 1.37 -9.96 -3.26
N GLN A 127 2.46 -10.00 -4.03
CA GLN A 127 2.67 -10.87 -5.20
C GLN A 127 1.64 -10.69 -6.33
N HIS A 128 0.80 -9.65 -6.27
CA HIS A 128 -0.17 -9.31 -7.32
C HIS A 128 0.27 -8.07 -8.10
N GLN A 129 0.73 -7.03 -7.39
CA GLN A 129 1.24 -5.81 -7.99
C GLN A 129 2.74 -5.71 -7.76
N TYR A 130 3.50 -5.61 -8.86
CA TYR A 130 4.95 -5.49 -8.82
C TYR A 130 5.36 -4.10 -9.23
N ARG A 131 6.24 -3.50 -8.44
CA ARG A 131 6.97 -2.30 -8.84
C ARG A 131 8.27 -2.73 -9.48
N CYS A 132 8.46 -2.36 -10.75
CA CYS A 132 9.60 -2.77 -11.55
C CYS A 132 10.48 -1.58 -11.93
N TRP A 133 11.77 -1.86 -12.08
CA TRP A 133 12.80 -0.94 -12.55
C TRP A 133 13.61 -1.63 -13.64
N TRP A 134 14.03 -0.85 -14.62
CA TRP A 134 14.72 -1.36 -15.80
C TRP A 134 16.04 -0.64 -16.05
N TRP A 135 17.03 -1.44 -16.44
CA TRP A 135 18.34 -0.98 -16.87
C TRP A 135 18.68 -1.53 -18.24
N ARG A 136 19.47 -0.78 -18.99
CA ARG A 136 20.08 -1.20 -20.25
C ARG A 136 21.53 -0.75 -20.25
N ASP A 137 22.44 -1.67 -20.56
CA ASP A 137 23.89 -1.42 -20.53
C ASP A 137 24.39 -0.81 -19.21
N GLY A 138 23.75 -1.20 -18.10
CA GLY A 138 24.05 -0.70 -16.76
C GLY A 138 23.45 0.68 -16.41
N ALA A 139 22.89 1.40 -17.37
CA ALA A 139 22.19 2.66 -17.13
C ALA A 139 20.71 2.40 -16.79
N TRP A 140 20.20 3.05 -15.75
CA TRP A 140 18.77 3.06 -15.45
C TRP A 140 18.03 3.85 -16.53
N PHE A 141 16.91 3.32 -17.03
CA PHE A 141 16.12 4.03 -18.04
C PHE A 141 14.63 4.17 -17.72
N SER A 142 14.04 3.30 -16.91
CA SER A 142 12.60 3.35 -16.62
C SER A 142 12.23 2.66 -15.30
N GLY A 143 11.04 2.99 -14.76
CA GLY A 143 10.43 2.32 -13.62
C GLY A 143 8.91 2.55 -13.57
N GLY A 144 8.17 1.60 -13.02
CA GLY A 144 6.70 1.63 -13.04
C GLY A 144 6.06 0.42 -12.39
N TRP A 145 4.73 0.41 -12.35
CA TRP A 145 3.93 -0.70 -11.84
C TRP A 145 3.59 -1.68 -12.97
N VAL A 146 3.68 -2.96 -12.67
CA VAL A 146 3.38 -4.09 -13.57
C VAL A 146 2.55 -5.10 -12.79
N SER A 147 1.52 -5.65 -13.43
CA SER A 147 0.74 -6.76 -12.85
C SER A 147 1.35 -8.07 -13.32
N ALA A 148 1.37 -9.08 -12.44
CA ALA A 148 1.70 -10.43 -12.88
C ALA A 148 0.56 -11.00 -13.72
N SER A 149 0.90 -11.75 -14.77
CA SER A 149 -0.04 -12.56 -15.53
C SER A 149 -0.18 -13.91 -14.83
N ASP A 150 -1.41 -14.44 -14.75
CA ASP A 150 -1.69 -15.80 -14.29
C ASP A 150 -1.28 -16.85 -15.34
#